data_AF-A0AAW1TYR6-F1
#
_entry.id   AF-A0AAW1TYR6-F1
#
_cell.length_a   1.000
_cell.length_b   1.000
_cell.length_c   1.000
_cell.angle_alpha   90.00
_cell.angle_beta   90.00
_cell.angle_gamma   90.00
#
_symmetry.space_group_name_H-M   'P 1'
#
loop_
_entity.id
_entity.type
_entity.pdbx_description
1 polymer ?
#
loop_
_entity_poly.entity_id
_entity_poly.type
_entity_poly.pdbx_seq_one_letter_code
_entity_poly.pdbx_strand_id
1 'polypeptide(L)'
;MTWTTPEKNIVRSTFRDNFNDNTIPSLSQIEEVMNSTRLRSINRTSQQVRKWIEHQLKLKQSAKISWGTPQRKKCRRVFKDYYERKRMNIYPSVGEIQAAIHEHPEFRGKTVNQIRSHIQHDIKYLRRPERPVLDFN
;
A
#
# COMPACT_ATOMS: atom_id res chain seq x y z
N MET A 1 2.07 -21.95 -1.23
CA MET A 1 0.84 -22.42 -0.54
C MET A 1 -0.16 -21.28 -0.48
N THR A 2 -1.38 -21.50 -0.99
CA THR A 2 -2.43 -20.46 -1.05
C THR A 2 -3.36 -20.60 0.16
N TRP A 3 -3.73 -19.47 0.78
CA TRP A 3 -4.73 -19.41 1.85
C TRP A 3 -6.13 -19.31 1.24
N THR A 4 -7.05 -20.16 1.68
CA THR A 4 -8.46 -20.12 1.25
C THR A 4 -9.21 -18.97 1.93
N THR A 5 -10.30 -18.52 1.33
CA THR A 5 -11.14 -17.45 1.90
C THR A 5 -11.70 -17.80 3.27
N PRO A 6 -12.22 -19.03 3.53
CA PRO A 6 -12.65 -19.43 4.86
C PRO A 6 -11.52 -19.38 5.90
N GLU A 7 -10.33 -19.91 5.59
CA GLU A 7 -9.18 -19.87 6.50
C GLU A 7 -8.83 -18.43 6.90
N LYS A 8 -8.77 -17.52 5.92
CA LYS A 8 -8.46 -16.09 6.15
C LYS A 8 -9.47 -15.43 7.08
N ASN A 9 -10.77 -15.74 6.89
CA ASN A 9 -11.84 -15.15 7.68
C ASN A 9 -11.79 -15.62 9.12
N ILE A 10 -11.52 -16.91 9.36
CA ILE A 10 -11.37 -17.46 10.71
C ILE A 10 -10.19 -16.78 11.41
N VAL A 11 -9.00 -16.73 10.80
CA VAL A 11 -7.83 -16.09 11.43
C VAL A 11 -8.09 -14.60 11.70
N ARG A 12 -8.73 -13.87 10.78
CA ARG A 12 -9.08 -12.46 11.00
C ARG A 12 -10.09 -12.24 12.10
N SER A 13 -11.11 -13.09 12.21
CA SER A 13 -12.09 -12.97 13.28
C SER A 13 -11.47 -13.26 14.63
N THR A 14 -10.59 -14.25 14.69
CA THR A 14 -9.98 -14.70 15.95
C THR A 14 -8.92 -13.73 16.47
N PHE A 15 -8.08 -13.18 15.59
CA PHE A 15 -7.03 -12.21 15.97
C PHE A 15 -7.43 -10.77 15.65
N ARG A 16 -8.73 -10.44 15.78
CA ARG A 16 -9.27 -9.12 15.42
C ARG A 16 -8.54 -7.98 16.11
N ASP A 17 -8.29 -8.12 17.41
CA ASP A 17 -7.66 -7.07 18.21
C ASP A 17 -6.22 -6.84 17.78
N ASN A 18 -5.46 -7.91 17.52
CA ASN A 18 -4.12 -7.80 16.94
C ASN A 18 -4.11 -7.08 15.58
N PHE A 19 -5.12 -7.30 14.74
CA PHE A 19 -5.26 -6.60 13.46
C PHE A 19 -5.62 -5.12 13.62
N ASN A 20 -6.38 -4.76 14.66
CA ASN A 20 -6.73 -3.38 14.98
C ASN A 20 -5.50 -2.63 15.51
N ASP A 21 -4.82 -3.23 16.48
CA ASP A 21 -3.67 -2.65 17.19
C ASP A 21 -2.37 -2.75 16.39
N ASN A 22 -2.38 -3.51 15.30
CA ASN A 22 -1.21 -3.82 14.47
C ASN A 22 -0.08 -4.52 15.25
N THR A 23 -0.47 -5.39 16.18
CA THR A 23 0.45 -6.19 17.00
C THR A 23 0.54 -7.61 16.44
N ILE A 24 1.71 -8.25 16.55
CA ILE A 24 1.90 -9.64 16.14
C ILE A 24 1.70 -10.52 17.38
N PRO A 25 0.72 -11.45 17.38
CA PRO A 25 0.55 -12.39 18.49
C PRO A 25 1.75 -13.32 18.63
N SER A 26 2.05 -13.71 19.86
CA SER A 26 3.11 -14.68 20.16
C SER A 26 2.72 -16.08 19.69
N LEU A 27 3.70 -16.99 19.57
CA LEU A 27 3.40 -18.37 19.19
C LEU A 27 2.53 -19.07 20.23
N SER A 28 2.81 -18.86 21.52
CA SER A 28 2.02 -19.43 22.62
C SER A 28 0.57 -18.96 22.58
N GLN A 29 0.33 -17.66 22.30
CA GLN A 29 -1.03 -17.13 22.11
C GLN A 29 -1.73 -17.82 20.93
N ILE A 30 -1.03 -18.03 19.81
CA ILE A 30 -1.61 -18.70 18.65
C ILE A 30 -1.92 -20.18 18.96
N GLU A 31 -1.02 -20.87 19.67
CA GLU A 31 -1.20 -22.27 20.07
C GLU A 31 -2.38 -22.45 21.03
N GLU A 32 -2.50 -21.57 22.04
CA GLU A 32 -3.61 -21.57 22.98
C GLU A 32 -4.96 -21.40 22.26
N VAL A 33 -5.00 -20.45 21.33
CA VAL A 33 -6.19 -20.19 20.53
C VAL A 33 -6.46 -21.33 19.55
N MET A 34 -5.44 -21.93 18.93
CA MET A 34 -5.61 -23.11 18.08
C MET A 34 -6.18 -24.31 18.85
N ASN A 35 -5.78 -24.46 20.11
CA ASN A 35 -6.27 -25.54 20.97
C ASN A 35 -7.70 -25.31 21.51
N SER A 36 -8.13 -24.06 21.62
CA SER A 36 -9.42 -23.67 22.21
C SER A 36 -10.50 -23.27 21.21
N THR A 37 -10.18 -23.06 19.93
CA THR A 37 -11.11 -22.45 18.95
C THR A 37 -11.26 -23.22 17.64
N ARG A 38 -12.13 -22.70 16.77
CA ARG A 38 -12.33 -23.14 15.37
C ARG A 38 -11.05 -23.11 14.52
N LEU A 39 -9.95 -22.50 14.99
CA LEU A 39 -8.67 -22.62 14.29
C LEU A 39 -8.11 -24.04 14.26
N ARG A 40 -8.63 -24.98 15.06
CA ARG A 40 -8.28 -26.41 14.93
C ARG A 40 -8.66 -27.00 13.57
N SER A 41 -9.69 -26.45 12.92
CA SER A 41 -10.16 -26.96 11.62
C SER A 41 -9.34 -26.45 10.44
N ILE A 42 -8.44 -25.48 10.64
CA ILE A 42 -7.51 -25.06 9.60
C ILE A 42 -6.28 -25.95 9.67
N ASN A 43 -5.94 -26.61 8.57
CA ASN A 43 -4.78 -27.49 8.47
C ASN A 43 -3.48 -26.66 8.34
N ARG A 44 -3.19 -25.87 9.38
CA ARG A 44 -2.09 -24.91 9.44
C ARG A 44 -1.38 -24.99 10.78
N THR A 45 -0.08 -24.78 10.78
CA THR A 45 0.70 -24.68 12.02
C THR A 45 0.64 -23.28 12.61
N SER A 46 0.90 -23.15 13.91
CA SER A 46 0.99 -21.85 14.61
C SER A 46 1.98 -20.91 13.93
N GLN A 47 3.12 -21.41 13.45
CA GLN A 47 4.09 -20.64 12.66
C GLN A 47 3.50 -20.14 11.34
N GLN A 48 2.71 -20.96 10.63
CA GLN A 48 2.09 -20.54 9.37
C GLN A 48 1.05 -19.44 9.60
N VAL A 49 0.23 -19.56 10.65
CA VAL A 49 -0.73 -18.53 11.07
C VAL A 49 0.02 -17.25 11.43
N ARG A 50 1.07 -17.33 12.26
CA ARG A 50 1.88 -16.18 12.66
C ARG A 50 2.49 -15.45 11.45
N LYS A 51 3.15 -16.19 10.55
CA LYS A 51 3.74 -15.63 9.33
C LYS A 51 2.69 -14.97 8.44
N TRP A 52 1.50 -15.54 8.37
CA TRP A 52 0.42 -14.94 7.60
C TRP A 52 -0.08 -13.64 8.22
N ILE A 53 -0.29 -13.59 9.54
CA ILE A 53 -0.67 -12.36 10.26
C ILE A 53 0.40 -11.28 10.05
N GLU A 54 1.68 -11.62 10.25
CA GLU A 54 2.80 -10.72 10.01
C GLU A 54 2.78 -10.16 8.58
N HIS A 55 2.59 -11.03 7.57
CA HIS A 55 2.50 -10.62 6.19
C HIS A 55 1.31 -9.68 5.93
N GLN A 56 0.12 -9.97 6.50
CA GLN A 56 -1.05 -9.11 6.36
C GLN A 56 -0.84 -7.73 7.01
N LEU A 57 -0.18 -7.67 8.17
CA LEU A 57 0.16 -6.40 8.83
C LEU A 57 1.17 -5.60 8.00
N LYS A 58 2.18 -6.25 7.42
CA LYS A 58 3.10 -5.61 6.46
C LYS A 58 2.38 -5.11 5.20
N LEU A 59 1.42 -5.87 4.67
CA LEU A 59 0.58 -5.42 3.54
C LEU A 59 -0.28 -4.20 3.91
N LYS A 60 -0.86 -4.16 5.10
CA LYS A 60 -1.64 -3.01 5.59
C LYS A 60 -0.76 -1.75 5.71
N GLN A 61 0.49 -1.91 6.16
CA GLN A 61 1.47 -0.82 6.23
C GLN A 61 1.93 -0.37 4.83
N SER A 62 2.25 -1.31 3.94
CA SER A 62 2.69 -1.00 2.58
C SER A 62 1.57 -0.49 1.66
N ALA A 63 0.32 -0.86 1.90
CA ALA A 63 -0.84 -0.28 1.22
C ALA A 63 -0.99 1.23 1.52
N LYS A 64 -0.62 1.70 2.73
CA LYS A 64 -0.53 3.14 3.03
C LYS A 64 0.57 3.83 2.20
N ILE A 65 1.65 3.11 1.88
CA ILE A 65 2.81 3.63 1.16
C ILE A 65 2.58 3.60 -0.37
N SER A 66 1.86 2.62 -0.89
CA SER A 66 1.58 2.49 -2.32
C SER A 66 0.68 3.61 -2.85
N TRP A 67 0.91 4.03 -4.11
CA TRP A 67 0.08 5.01 -4.80
C TRP A 67 -1.14 4.34 -5.39
N GLY A 68 -2.28 4.40 -4.70
CA GLY A 68 -3.57 3.92 -5.24
C GLY A 68 -4.03 4.75 -6.44
N THR A 69 -4.84 4.17 -7.33
CA THR A 69 -5.37 4.85 -8.53
C THR A 69 -6.05 6.20 -8.22
N PRO A 70 -6.85 6.35 -7.14
CA PRO A 70 -7.42 7.65 -6.77
C PRO A 70 -6.36 8.68 -6.36
N GLN A 71 -5.34 8.26 -5.61
CA GLN A 71 -4.25 9.12 -5.15
C GLN A 71 -3.40 9.64 -6.31
N ARG A 72 -3.12 8.79 -7.32
CA ARG A 72 -2.43 9.20 -8.55
C ARG A 72 -3.22 10.25 -9.33
N LYS A 73 -4.52 10.00 -9.55
CA LYS A 73 -5.41 10.95 -10.23
C LYS A 73 -5.50 12.29 -9.49
N LYS A 74 -5.62 12.25 -8.16
CA LYS A 74 -5.63 13.45 -7.33
C LYS A 74 -4.30 14.21 -7.41
N CYS A 75 -3.16 13.51 -7.32
CA CYS A 75 -1.83 14.12 -7.45
C CYS A 75 -1.67 14.84 -8.80
N ARG A 76 -2.08 14.22 -9.91
CA ARG A 76 -2.09 14.87 -11.23
C ARG A 76 -2.98 16.10 -11.30
N ARG A 77 -4.12 16.09 -10.60
CA ARG A 77 -5.05 17.23 -10.57
C ARG A 77 -4.52 18.40 -9.75
N VAL A 78 -3.98 18.12 -8.56
CA VAL A 78 -3.46 19.13 -7.64
C VAL A 78 -2.22 19.81 -8.23
N PHE A 79 -1.32 19.03 -8.83
CA PHE A 79 -0.09 19.56 -9.43
C PHE A 79 -0.19 19.70 -10.96
N LYS A 80 -1.41 19.91 -11.48
CA LYS A 80 -1.72 19.92 -12.92
C LYS A 80 -0.77 20.82 -13.71
N ASP A 81 -0.51 22.03 -13.21
CA ASP A 81 0.35 23.01 -13.86
C ASP A 81 1.77 22.47 -14.13
N TYR A 82 2.32 21.65 -13.23
CA TYR A 82 3.64 21.04 -13.41
C TYR A 82 3.63 19.93 -14.47
N TYR A 83 2.51 19.22 -14.63
CA TYR A 83 2.33 18.25 -15.70
C TYR A 83 2.11 18.90 -17.06
N GLU A 84 1.51 20.08 -17.12
CA GLU A 84 1.25 20.82 -18.35
C GLU A 84 2.49 21.60 -18.83
N ARG A 85 3.29 22.13 -17.90
CA ARG A 85 4.58 22.77 -18.17
C ARG A 85 5.69 21.75 -18.48
N LYS A 86 5.40 20.79 -19.37
CA LYS A 86 6.25 19.66 -19.76
C LYS A 86 7.66 20.04 -20.23
N ARG A 87 7.93 21.31 -20.55
CA ARG A 87 9.21 21.77 -21.11
C ARG A 87 10.23 22.32 -20.10
N MET A 88 9.84 22.59 -18.85
CA MET A 88 10.72 23.40 -17.97
C MET A 88 11.46 22.65 -16.85
N ASN A 89 11.26 21.33 -16.65
CA ASN A 89 11.85 20.59 -15.51
C ASN A 89 11.63 21.25 -14.13
N ILE A 90 10.60 22.08 -14.02
CA ILE A 90 10.22 22.72 -12.77
C ILE A 90 9.31 21.74 -12.02
N TYR A 91 9.60 21.53 -10.74
CA TYR A 91 8.82 20.69 -9.85
C TYR A 91 8.29 21.53 -8.69
N PRO A 92 7.22 21.08 -8.01
CA PRO A 92 6.74 21.79 -6.83
C PRO A 92 7.81 21.88 -5.75
N SER A 93 7.89 23.06 -5.14
CA SER A 93 8.70 23.34 -3.96
C SER A 93 8.26 22.50 -2.77
N VAL A 94 9.09 22.45 -1.71
CA VAL A 94 8.73 21.74 -0.49
C VAL A 94 7.46 22.34 0.14
N GLY A 95 7.33 23.66 0.14
CA GLY A 95 6.19 24.37 0.72
C GLY A 95 4.88 24.06 -0.01
N GLU A 96 4.88 24.06 -1.34
CA GLU A 96 3.70 23.72 -2.14
C GLU A 96 3.24 22.27 -1.90
N ILE A 97 4.19 21.34 -1.73
CA ILE A 97 3.86 19.94 -1.42
C ILE A 97 3.32 19.80 0.00
N GLN A 98 3.89 20.52 0.97
CA GLN A 98 3.41 20.51 2.36
C GLN A 98 2.00 21.09 2.47
N ALA A 99 1.72 22.21 1.79
CA ALA A 99 0.38 22.78 1.71
C ALA A 99 -0.62 21.77 1.13
N ALA A 100 -0.27 21.13 0.01
CA ALA A 100 -1.11 20.10 -0.61
C ALA A 100 -1.36 18.90 0.32
N ILE A 101 -0.36 18.44 1.08
CA ILE A 101 -0.53 17.35 2.08
C ILE A 101 -1.52 17.76 3.17
N HIS A 102 -1.48 19.01 3.61
CA HIS A 102 -2.37 19.54 4.63
C HIS A 102 -3.81 19.72 4.12
N GLU A 103 -3.97 20.21 2.90
CA GLU A 103 -5.28 20.49 2.29
C GLU A 103 -5.99 19.26 1.74
N HIS A 104 -5.25 18.20 1.40
CA HIS A 104 -5.81 17.02 0.75
C HIS A 104 -5.62 15.75 1.58
N PRO A 105 -6.68 15.24 2.24
CA PRO A 105 -6.61 14.04 3.07
C PRO A 105 -6.23 12.78 2.28
N GLU A 106 -6.37 12.79 0.95
CA GLU A 106 -5.93 11.69 0.06
C GLU A 106 -4.40 11.48 0.08
N PHE A 107 -3.63 12.50 0.49
CA PHE A 107 -2.17 12.42 0.68
C PHE A 107 -1.78 12.05 2.11
N ARG A 108 -2.73 11.74 3.00
CA ARG A 108 -2.43 11.33 4.38
C ARG A 108 -1.50 10.12 4.39
N GLY A 109 -0.37 10.25 5.09
CA GLY A 109 0.67 9.22 5.15
C GLY A 109 1.66 9.25 3.99
N LYS A 110 1.57 10.24 3.08
CA LYS A 110 2.62 10.53 2.10
C LYS A 110 3.58 11.59 2.64
N THR A 111 4.87 11.39 2.39
CA THR A 111 5.90 12.39 2.69
C THR A 111 6.13 13.30 1.48
N VAL A 112 6.71 14.47 1.71
CA VAL A 112 7.11 15.40 0.64
C VAL A 112 7.95 14.70 -0.43
N ASN A 113 8.92 13.88 0.02
CA ASN A 113 9.80 13.13 -0.87
C ASN A 113 9.03 12.11 -1.72
N GLN A 114 8.03 11.44 -1.16
CA GLN A 114 7.21 10.48 -1.91
C GLN A 114 6.38 11.19 -2.99
N ILE A 115 5.77 12.33 -2.68
CA ILE A 115 4.99 13.11 -3.65
C ILE A 115 5.89 13.66 -4.75
N ARG A 116 7.03 14.27 -4.38
CA ARG A 116 8.02 14.77 -5.36
C ARG A 116 8.51 13.67 -6.27
N SER A 117 8.92 12.52 -5.71
CA SER A 117 9.39 11.37 -6.48
C SER A 117 8.31 10.84 -7.42
N HIS A 118 7.06 10.81 -6.97
CA HIS A 118 5.93 10.41 -7.82
C HIS A 118 5.74 11.34 -9.00
N ILE A 119 5.71 12.67 -8.78
CA ILE A 119 5.55 13.66 -9.84
C ILE A 119 6.71 13.57 -10.85
N GLN A 120 7.95 13.45 -10.37
CA GLN A 120 9.13 13.29 -11.23
C GLN A 120 9.05 12.02 -12.08
N HIS A 121 8.68 10.89 -11.48
CA HIS A 121 8.51 9.62 -12.18
C HIS A 121 7.38 9.72 -13.20
N ASP A 122 6.21 10.19 -12.79
CA ASP A 122 5.02 10.23 -13.64
C ASP A 122 5.21 11.19 -14.84
N ILE A 123 5.81 12.38 -14.63
CA ILE A 123 6.20 13.28 -15.73
C ILE A 123 7.20 12.61 -16.68
N LYS A 124 8.21 11.90 -16.17
CA LYS A 124 9.18 11.17 -17.00
C LYS A 124 8.50 10.13 -17.90
N TYR A 125 7.52 9.39 -17.41
CA TYR A 125 6.79 8.39 -18.20
C TYR A 125 5.78 9.02 -19.17
N LEU A 126 5.09 10.09 -18.77
CA LEU A 126 4.18 10.84 -19.64
C LEU A 126 4.89 11.64 -20.74
N ARG A 127 6.21 11.84 -20.61
CA ARG A 127 7.07 12.46 -21.64
C ARG A 127 7.66 11.45 -22.62
N ARG A 128 7.52 10.14 -22.39
CA ARG A 128 8.00 9.16 -23.38
C ARG A 128 7.11 9.28 -24.62
N PRO A 129 7.65 9.57 -25.81
CA PRO A 129 6.90 9.30 -27.03
C PRO A 129 6.49 7.82 -27.00
N GLU A 130 5.29 7.51 -27.49
CA GLU A 130 4.88 6.12 -27.70
C GLU A 130 6.06 5.41 -28.36
N ARG A 131 6.55 4.34 -27.72
CA ARG A 131 7.61 3.54 -28.34
C ARG A 131 7.09 3.17 -29.72
N PRO A 132 7.83 3.41 -30.81
CA PRO A 132 7.43 2.84 -32.09
C PRO A 132 7.22 1.35 -31.85
N VAL A 133 6.02 0.87 -32.17
CA VAL A 133 5.75 -0.55 -32.25
C VAL A 133 6.77 -1.07 -33.24
N LEU A 134 7.71 -1.90 -32.77
CA LEU A 134 8.60 -2.61 -33.67
C LEU A 134 7.69 -3.62 -34.39
N ASP A 135 7.21 -3.23 -35.57
CA ASP A 135 6.61 -4.16 -36.52
C ASP A 135 7.72 -5.13 -36.94
N PHE A 136 7.71 -6.30 -36.33
CA PHE A 136 8.48 -7.45 -36.83
C PHE A 136 7.69 -8.00 -38.02
N ASN A 137 7.95 -7.45 -39.21
CA ASN A 137 7.67 -8.12 -40.48
C ASN A 137 8.68 -9.23 -40.72
#